data_AF-A0A927TIG7-F1
#
_entry.id   AF-A0A927TIG7-F1
#
_cell.length_a   1.000
_cell.length_b   1.000
_cell.length_c   1.000
_cell.angle_alpha   90.00
_cell.angle_beta   90.00
_cell.angle_gamma   90.00
#
_symmetry.space_group_name_H-M   'P 1'
#
loop_
_entity.id
_entity.type
_entity.pdbx_description
1 polymer ?
#
loop_
_entity_poly.entity_id
_entity_poly.type
_entity_poly.pdbx_seq_one_letter_code
_entity_poly.pdbx_strand_id
1 'polypeptide(L)'
;MNMIDLHVHSNKSDGTFSPSALVDYAMEKGLSAFALTDHDTVEGLDEALERARELRETVNPNSNTKIPEVISGIELSTEYEGQDIHILGLSIDHKNPEFKARLQEFIDSRTLRNHKMCALLQEHGIPITYQALTDAYPDSVITRAHYGQWMLDHGYVKSMKEAFDRYIGDQAPCFIPREKITPAQAVELILTADGIPVLAHPTLYHMSNARLDKLVSQLKEAGLLALEAIYTTNSPSEEREMRRLAAKYNLLLSGGSDFHGLTKPEVDLTTGHGRLFIPKEIWDNLKKSRRYALFSDLDDTLLRSDKSISSAMHQGIFAYADQGNYFILNTGRPLSSVIKVREKLQLDHPGCRYAIAYNGALIYDFETCTYLSDLRLSPDDVDRITQICDQWGLHIQAYDDEYLLARRPGPELDYYTARTMMQVRYVEDLADAIPKGPNKMLCISLDNHQKLEELRSHIDSLMGDRITSLFSNDKYLEFLPADAGKGKALVYLRDYLHLPASHTYAAGDQENDLTMIEAAGWGVAVANAIEPVKAAARIVTEKDCDHDGLLEVLEMLTGKD
;
A
#
# COMPACT_ATOMS: atom_id res chain seq x y z
N MET A 1 -7.09 6.63 -26.63
CA MET A 1 -7.12 6.96 -25.19
C MET A 1 -7.07 5.65 -24.42
N ASN A 2 -6.33 5.58 -23.31
CA ASN A 2 -6.21 4.35 -22.54
C ASN A 2 -7.43 4.21 -21.62
N MET A 3 -8.37 3.34 -22.00
CA MET A 3 -9.58 3.02 -21.23
C MET A 3 -9.38 1.75 -20.41
N ILE A 4 -10.16 1.61 -19.35
CA ILE A 4 -10.20 0.42 -18.48
C ILE A 4 -11.65 0.06 -18.11
N ASP A 5 -11.86 -1.09 -17.48
CA ASP A 5 -13.15 -1.48 -16.89
C ASP A 5 -12.94 -2.35 -15.65
N LEU A 6 -13.27 -1.86 -14.45
CA LEU A 6 -12.92 -2.55 -13.19
C LEU A 6 -14.09 -3.33 -12.58
N HIS A 7 -15.17 -3.56 -13.33
CA HIS A 7 -16.35 -4.30 -12.86
C HIS A 7 -16.97 -5.08 -14.02
N VAL A 8 -16.61 -6.36 -14.13
CA VAL A 8 -16.96 -7.24 -15.26
C VAL A 8 -17.26 -8.65 -14.77
N HIS A 9 -18.33 -9.26 -15.28
CA HIS A 9 -18.79 -10.58 -14.87
C HIS A 9 -18.70 -11.60 -16.00
N SER A 10 -18.36 -12.84 -15.65
CA SER A 10 -18.27 -13.99 -16.54
C SER A 10 -19.33 -15.05 -16.23
N ASN A 11 -19.31 -16.13 -17.02
CA ASN A 11 -20.15 -17.31 -16.79
C ASN A 11 -19.76 -18.15 -15.58
N LYS A 12 -18.78 -17.72 -14.78
CA LYS A 12 -18.50 -18.29 -13.46
C LYS A 12 -19.45 -17.74 -12.39
N SER A 13 -20.14 -16.66 -12.67
CA SER A 13 -21.27 -16.17 -11.88
C SER A 13 -22.53 -15.98 -12.74
N ASP A 14 -22.85 -14.77 -13.19
CA ASP A 14 -24.09 -14.44 -13.90
C ASP A 14 -23.89 -13.68 -15.23
N GLY A 15 -22.64 -13.53 -15.67
CA GLY A 15 -22.28 -13.11 -17.02
C GLY A 15 -22.42 -14.23 -18.05
N THR A 16 -22.38 -13.88 -19.34
CA THR A 16 -22.56 -14.89 -20.42
C THR A 16 -21.28 -15.26 -21.16
N PHE A 17 -20.20 -14.51 -20.99
CA PHE A 17 -18.91 -14.78 -21.63
C PHE A 17 -18.08 -15.68 -20.72
N SER A 18 -17.28 -16.60 -21.29
CA SER A 18 -16.25 -17.26 -20.49
C SER A 18 -15.15 -16.25 -20.11
N PRO A 19 -14.39 -16.51 -19.03
CA PRO A 19 -13.25 -15.68 -18.66
C PRO A 19 -12.27 -15.44 -19.83
N SER A 20 -11.95 -16.48 -20.62
CA SER A 20 -11.11 -16.32 -21.83
C SER A 20 -11.75 -15.41 -22.88
N ALA A 21 -13.05 -15.57 -23.14
CA ALA A 21 -13.78 -14.78 -24.12
C ALA A 21 -13.88 -13.30 -23.70
N LEU A 22 -13.94 -13.01 -22.40
CA LEU A 22 -13.86 -11.64 -21.89
C LEU A 22 -12.51 -10.99 -22.18
N VAL A 23 -11.40 -11.72 -22.06
CA VAL A 23 -10.07 -11.21 -22.40
C VAL A 23 -9.99 -10.86 -23.88
N ASP A 24 -10.47 -11.75 -24.75
CA ASP A 24 -10.52 -11.52 -26.19
C ASP A 24 -11.41 -10.31 -26.53
N TYR A 25 -12.57 -10.19 -25.88
CA TYR A 25 -13.48 -9.07 -26.09
C TYR A 25 -12.90 -7.75 -25.59
N ALA A 26 -12.21 -7.75 -24.44
CA ALA A 26 -11.54 -6.59 -23.90
C ALA A 26 -10.41 -6.11 -24.83
N MET A 27 -9.66 -7.04 -25.43
CA MET A 27 -8.67 -6.75 -26.45
C MET A 27 -9.30 -6.13 -27.70
N GLU A 28 -10.43 -6.67 -28.19
CA GLU A 28 -11.17 -6.11 -29.33
C GLU A 28 -11.63 -4.67 -29.06
N LYS A 29 -12.09 -4.38 -27.84
CA LYS A 29 -12.48 -3.03 -27.40
C LYS A 29 -11.28 -2.09 -27.19
N GLY A 30 -10.05 -2.59 -27.26
CA GLY A 30 -8.83 -1.81 -27.06
C GLY A 30 -8.62 -1.37 -25.60
N LEU A 31 -9.13 -2.14 -24.64
CA LEU A 31 -8.94 -1.89 -23.22
C LEU A 31 -7.46 -2.00 -22.82
N SER A 32 -7.05 -1.14 -21.91
CA SER A 32 -5.71 -1.19 -21.32
C SER A 32 -5.63 -2.19 -20.18
N ALA A 33 -6.74 -2.31 -19.44
CA ALA A 33 -6.89 -3.22 -18.32
C ALA A 33 -8.39 -3.49 -18.10
N PHE A 34 -8.72 -4.66 -17.56
CA PHE A 34 -10.03 -4.88 -16.96
C PHE A 34 -9.92 -5.79 -15.73
N ALA A 35 -10.88 -5.71 -14.81
CA ALA A 35 -10.98 -6.61 -13.67
C ALA A 35 -12.12 -7.61 -13.88
N LEU A 36 -11.84 -8.89 -13.69
CA LEU A 36 -12.87 -9.93 -13.62
C LEU A 36 -13.33 -10.00 -12.16
N THR A 37 -14.60 -9.69 -11.90
CA THR A 37 -15.16 -9.49 -10.55
C THR A 37 -16.43 -10.31 -10.35
N ASP A 38 -16.38 -11.60 -10.69
CA ASP A 38 -17.52 -12.50 -10.53
C ASP A 38 -18.08 -12.51 -9.10
N HIS A 39 -19.40 -12.69 -8.97
CA HIS A 39 -20.08 -12.73 -7.69
C HIS A 39 -19.65 -13.91 -6.81
N ASP A 40 -19.13 -13.61 -5.62
CA ASP A 40 -18.79 -14.56 -4.56
C ASP A 40 -17.86 -15.72 -5.02
N THR A 41 -17.08 -15.55 -6.10
CA THR A 41 -16.19 -16.59 -6.63
C THR A 41 -14.94 -16.01 -7.31
N VAL A 42 -13.88 -16.82 -7.33
CA VAL A 42 -12.60 -16.52 -8.01
C VAL A 42 -12.24 -17.56 -9.08
N GLU A 43 -13.14 -18.50 -9.38
CA GLU A 43 -12.86 -19.66 -10.23
C GLU A 43 -12.52 -19.30 -11.68
N GLY A 44 -12.88 -18.10 -12.15
CA GLY A 44 -12.59 -17.62 -13.50
C GLY A 44 -11.22 -16.96 -13.67
N LEU A 45 -10.54 -16.61 -12.57
CA LEU A 45 -9.35 -15.74 -12.62
C LEU A 45 -8.16 -16.41 -13.30
N ASP A 46 -7.86 -17.67 -12.97
CA ASP A 46 -6.73 -18.38 -13.58
C ASP A 46 -6.92 -18.54 -15.11
N GLU A 47 -8.16 -18.80 -15.56
CA GLU A 47 -8.49 -18.89 -16.98
C GLU A 47 -8.25 -17.55 -17.71
N ALA A 48 -8.74 -16.43 -17.15
CA ALA A 48 -8.54 -15.12 -17.75
C ALA A 48 -7.05 -14.69 -17.76
N LEU A 49 -6.32 -14.94 -16.67
CA LEU A 49 -4.90 -14.61 -16.55
C LEU A 49 -4.06 -15.39 -17.57
N GLU A 50 -4.32 -16.70 -17.70
CA GLU A 50 -3.60 -17.55 -18.67
C GLU A 50 -3.91 -17.12 -20.10
N ARG A 51 -5.18 -16.81 -20.42
CA ARG A 51 -5.53 -16.31 -21.76
C ARG A 51 -4.78 -15.03 -22.13
N ALA A 52 -4.66 -14.09 -21.19
CA ALA A 52 -3.89 -12.87 -21.43
C ALA A 52 -2.39 -13.14 -21.58
N ARG A 53 -1.85 -14.14 -20.89
CA ARG A 53 -0.46 -14.59 -21.05
C ARG A 53 -0.23 -15.19 -22.44
N GLU A 54 -1.07 -16.12 -22.87
CA GLU A 54 -0.99 -16.74 -24.20
C GLU A 54 -1.02 -15.68 -25.32
N LEU A 55 -1.90 -14.68 -25.20
CA LEU A 55 -1.95 -13.57 -26.15
C LEU A 55 -0.62 -12.80 -26.19
N ARG A 56 0.03 -12.56 -25.06
CA ARG A 56 1.32 -11.83 -25.00
C ARG A 56 2.46 -12.62 -25.67
N GLU A 57 2.39 -13.94 -25.63
CA GLU A 57 3.37 -14.82 -26.26
C GLU A 57 3.13 -14.97 -27.77
N THR A 58 1.88 -14.87 -28.22
CA THR A 58 1.48 -15.16 -29.62
C THR A 58 1.31 -13.91 -30.49
N VAL A 59 0.93 -12.78 -29.92
CA VAL A 59 0.72 -11.52 -30.65
C VAL A 59 2.07 -10.86 -30.95
N ASN A 60 2.27 -10.44 -32.20
CA ASN A 60 3.50 -9.78 -32.62
C ASN A 60 3.73 -8.48 -31.81
N PRO A 61 4.89 -8.31 -31.15
CA PRO A 61 5.22 -7.11 -30.37
C PRO A 61 5.17 -5.81 -31.17
N ASN A 62 5.35 -5.89 -32.50
CA ASN A 62 5.30 -4.75 -33.42
C ASN A 62 3.89 -4.47 -33.95
N SER A 63 2.87 -5.22 -33.53
CA SER A 63 1.48 -4.93 -33.87
C SER A 63 0.94 -3.78 -33.02
N ASN A 64 -0.03 -3.04 -33.54
CA ASN A 64 -0.72 -1.99 -32.79
C ASN A 64 -1.80 -2.55 -31.85
N THR A 65 -1.83 -3.87 -31.65
CA THR A 65 -2.80 -4.57 -30.81
C THR A 65 -2.39 -4.47 -29.36
N LYS A 66 -3.29 -3.95 -28.52
CA LYS A 66 -3.05 -3.80 -27.09
C LYS A 66 -3.71 -4.95 -26.33
N ILE A 67 -2.89 -5.76 -25.68
CA ILE A 67 -3.39 -6.82 -24.80
C ILE A 67 -3.75 -6.18 -23.46
N PRO A 68 -4.98 -6.35 -22.96
CA PRO A 68 -5.38 -5.79 -21.68
C PRO A 68 -4.59 -6.44 -20.53
N GLU A 69 -4.30 -5.66 -19.51
CA GLU A 69 -3.99 -6.20 -18.19
C GLU A 69 -5.26 -6.83 -17.60
N VAL A 70 -5.17 -8.09 -17.17
CA VAL A 70 -6.26 -8.75 -16.44
C VAL A 70 -5.99 -8.58 -14.96
N ILE A 71 -6.93 -7.98 -14.24
CA ILE A 71 -6.84 -7.73 -12.81
C ILE A 71 -7.66 -8.80 -12.10
N SER A 72 -7.05 -9.49 -11.14
CA SER A 72 -7.73 -10.44 -10.26
C SER A 72 -8.75 -9.70 -9.40
N GLY A 73 -10.02 -10.07 -9.50
CA GLY A 73 -11.06 -9.43 -8.72
C GLY A 73 -12.17 -10.38 -8.28
N ILE A 74 -13.08 -9.85 -7.47
CA ILE A 74 -14.27 -10.53 -6.95
C ILE A 74 -15.30 -9.47 -6.57
N GLU A 75 -16.60 -9.78 -6.71
CA GLU A 75 -17.68 -8.98 -6.10
C GLU A 75 -18.31 -9.77 -4.95
N LEU A 76 -18.11 -9.32 -3.71
CA LEU A 76 -18.68 -9.97 -2.53
C LEU A 76 -20.08 -9.44 -2.23
N SER A 77 -21.04 -10.36 -2.16
CA SER A 77 -22.43 -10.08 -1.80
C SER A 77 -22.58 -9.96 -0.28
N THR A 78 -22.95 -8.77 0.20
CA THR A 78 -23.12 -8.48 1.63
C THR A 78 -24.48 -7.86 1.94
N GLU A 79 -24.82 -7.74 3.22
CA GLU A 79 -26.02 -6.99 3.62
C GLU A 79 -25.73 -5.94 4.69
N TYR A 80 -26.36 -4.78 4.53
CA TYR A 80 -26.42 -3.74 5.53
C TYR A 80 -27.85 -3.25 5.74
N GLU A 81 -28.36 -3.33 6.98
CA GLU A 81 -29.71 -2.86 7.35
C GLU A 81 -30.84 -3.41 6.44
N GLY A 82 -30.74 -4.66 6.00
CA GLY A 82 -31.74 -5.29 5.12
C GLY A 82 -31.62 -4.93 3.63
N GLN A 83 -30.54 -4.26 3.22
CA GLN A 83 -30.25 -3.93 1.83
C GLN A 83 -28.98 -4.66 1.35
N ASP A 84 -29.03 -5.19 0.14
CA ASP A 84 -27.87 -5.79 -0.51
C ASP A 84 -26.84 -4.71 -0.84
N ILE A 85 -25.61 -4.93 -0.39
CA ILE A 85 -24.46 -4.06 -0.60
C ILE A 85 -23.34 -4.91 -1.16
N HIS A 86 -22.64 -4.42 -2.17
CA HIS A 86 -21.56 -5.18 -2.80
C HIS A 86 -20.22 -4.49 -2.59
N ILE A 87 -19.20 -5.29 -2.31
CA ILE A 87 -17.82 -4.84 -2.15
C ILE A 87 -16.98 -5.54 -3.21
N LEU A 88 -16.37 -4.78 -4.13
CA LEU A 88 -15.38 -5.32 -5.04
C LEU A 88 -14.06 -5.49 -4.30
N GLY A 89 -13.40 -6.63 -4.50
CA GLY A 89 -11.99 -6.79 -4.26
C GLY A 89 -11.24 -6.69 -5.58
N LEU A 90 -10.28 -5.78 -5.69
CA LEU A 90 -9.43 -5.66 -6.88
C LEU A 90 -7.97 -6.02 -6.53
N SER A 91 -7.22 -6.60 -7.47
CA SER A 91 -5.85 -7.06 -7.26
C SER A 91 -5.68 -8.08 -6.14
N ILE A 92 -6.69 -8.92 -5.90
CA ILE A 92 -6.63 -9.93 -4.84
C ILE A 92 -5.61 -11.02 -5.19
N ASP A 93 -4.86 -11.48 -4.19
CA ASP A 93 -4.21 -12.79 -4.24
C ASP A 93 -5.29 -13.87 -4.05
N HIS A 94 -5.86 -14.32 -5.17
CA HIS A 94 -6.89 -15.35 -5.18
C HIS A 94 -6.35 -16.75 -4.88
N LYS A 95 -5.03 -16.92 -4.69
CA LYS A 95 -4.38 -18.18 -4.33
C LYS A 95 -4.11 -18.29 -2.83
N ASN A 96 -4.14 -17.17 -2.10
CA ASN A 96 -4.02 -17.10 -0.65
C ASN A 96 -4.91 -18.15 0.07
N PRO A 97 -4.32 -19.09 0.84
CA PRO A 97 -5.08 -20.16 1.50
C PRO A 97 -6.08 -19.66 2.56
N GLU A 98 -5.74 -18.59 3.29
CA GLU A 98 -6.62 -18.00 4.30
C GLU A 98 -7.83 -17.33 3.65
N PHE A 99 -7.60 -16.54 2.60
CA PHE A 99 -8.66 -15.93 1.80
C PHE A 99 -9.61 -16.99 1.25
N LYS A 100 -9.09 -18.07 0.64
CA LYS A 100 -9.92 -19.16 0.11
C LYS A 100 -10.76 -19.83 1.19
N ALA A 101 -10.16 -20.11 2.35
CA ALA A 101 -10.88 -20.73 3.46
C ALA A 101 -12.03 -19.83 3.96
N ARG A 102 -11.76 -18.54 4.18
CA ARG A 102 -12.76 -17.57 4.64
C ARG A 102 -13.83 -17.28 3.58
N LEU A 103 -13.45 -17.19 2.30
CA LEU A 103 -14.40 -17.09 1.19
C LEU A 103 -15.30 -18.32 1.14
N GLN A 104 -14.74 -19.52 1.34
CA GLN A 104 -15.54 -20.74 1.40
C GLN A 104 -16.51 -20.72 2.60
N GLU A 105 -16.10 -20.24 3.78
CA GLU A 105 -17.03 -20.04 4.90
C GLU A 105 -18.17 -19.08 4.56
N PHE A 106 -17.85 -17.99 3.84
CA PHE A 106 -18.83 -17.01 3.36
C PHE A 106 -19.85 -17.65 2.40
N ILE A 107 -19.39 -18.53 1.51
CA ILE A 107 -20.23 -19.28 0.56
C ILE A 107 -21.02 -20.39 1.25
N ASP A 108 -20.38 -21.16 2.13
CA ASP A 108 -20.96 -22.31 2.83
C ASP A 108 -22.12 -21.91 3.73
N SER A 109 -22.13 -20.67 4.24
CA SER A 109 -23.31 -20.11 4.92
C SER A 109 -24.59 -20.24 4.07
N ARG A 110 -24.48 -20.12 2.74
CA ARG A 110 -25.57 -20.23 1.77
C ARG A 110 -25.98 -21.68 1.54
N THR A 111 -25.02 -22.59 1.35
CA THR A 111 -25.27 -24.02 1.19
C THR A 111 -25.88 -24.63 2.45
N LEU A 112 -25.33 -24.31 3.62
CA LEU A 112 -25.85 -24.75 4.92
C LEU A 112 -27.28 -24.25 5.15
N ARG A 113 -27.56 -22.98 4.82
CA ARG A 113 -28.92 -22.43 4.87
C ARG A 113 -29.86 -23.18 3.93
N ASN A 114 -29.45 -23.43 2.69
CA ASN A 114 -30.26 -24.16 1.70
C ASN A 114 -30.56 -25.59 2.16
N HIS A 115 -29.58 -26.30 2.73
CA HIS A 115 -29.80 -27.61 3.35
C HIS A 115 -30.81 -27.55 4.51
N LYS A 116 -30.70 -26.55 5.40
CA LYS A 116 -31.65 -26.36 6.49
C LYS A 116 -33.06 -26.01 5.97
N MET A 117 -33.18 -25.21 4.91
CA MET A 117 -34.47 -24.93 4.26
C MET A 117 -35.08 -26.19 3.64
N CYS A 118 -34.27 -27.04 2.97
CA CYS A 118 -34.73 -28.35 2.48
C CYS A 118 -35.25 -29.23 3.63
N ALA A 119 -34.54 -29.28 4.76
CA ALA A 119 -34.97 -30.05 5.94
C ALA A 119 -36.33 -29.55 6.47
N LEU A 120 -36.53 -28.24 6.61
CA LEU A 120 -37.82 -27.67 7.04
C LEU A 120 -38.95 -27.98 6.05
N LEU A 121 -38.69 -27.92 4.74
CA LEU A 121 -39.67 -28.27 3.72
C LEU A 121 -40.03 -29.77 3.75
N GLN A 122 -39.04 -30.64 4.01
CA GLN A 122 -39.27 -32.08 4.20
C GLN A 122 -40.15 -32.36 5.42
N GLU A 123 -39.95 -31.65 6.53
CA GLU A 123 -40.83 -31.72 7.71
C GLU A 123 -42.29 -31.30 7.38
N HIS A 124 -42.47 -30.45 6.37
CA HIS A 124 -43.79 -30.03 5.86
C HIS A 124 -44.33 -30.94 4.74
N GLY A 125 -43.73 -32.11 4.52
CA GLY A 125 -44.18 -33.10 3.55
C GLY A 125 -43.78 -32.81 2.10
N ILE A 126 -42.82 -31.91 1.88
CA ILE A 126 -42.28 -31.56 0.56
C ILE A 126 -40.89 -32.20 0.45
N PRO A 127 -40.72 -33.32 -0.29
CA PRO A 127 -39.49 -34.11 -0.34
C PRO A 127 -38.42 -33.47 -1.24
N ILE A 128 -38.16 -32.18 -1.06
CA ILE A 128 -37.15 -31.44 -1.80
C ILE A 128 -35.78 -31.67 -1.15
N THR A 129 -34.76 -31.94 -1.96
CA THR A 129 -33.37 -32.08 -1.53
C THR A 129 -32.52 -31.02 -2.19
N TYR A 130 -31.36 -30.71 -1.60
CA TYR A 130 -30.43 -29.78 -2.23
C TYR A 130 -29.95 -30.30 -3.58
N GLN A 131 -29.68 -31.61 -3.69
CA GLN A 131 -29.32 -32.26 -4.95
C GLN A 131 -30.41 -32.07 -6.03
N ALA A 132 -31.69 -32.25 -5.67
CA ALA A 132 -32.79 -32.07 -6.62
C ALA A 132 -32.90 -30.62 -7.14
N LEU A 133 -32.50 -29.64 -6.31
CA LEU A 133 -32.43 -28.24 -6.73
C LEU A 133 -31.22 -27.98 -7.63
N THR A 134 -30.04 -28.49 -7.29
CA THR A 134 -28.83 -28.31 -8.12
C THR A 134 -28.94 -29.04 -9.46
N ASP A 135 -29.63 -30.18 -9.50
CA ASP A 135 -29.88 -30.92 -10.76
C ASP A 135 -30.90 -30.20 -11.66
N ALA A 136 -31.91 -29.56 -11.06
CA ALA A 136 -32.93 -28.81 -11.80
C ALA A 136 -32.43 -27.45 -12.28
N TYR A 137 -31.46 -26.87 -11.57
CA TYR A 137 -30.86 -25.57 -11.86
C TYR A 137 -29.33 -25.72 -11.92
N PRO A 138 -28.80 -26.47 -12.90
CA PRO A 138 -27.36 -26.64 -13.05
C PRO A 138 -26.70 -25.27 -13.24
N ASP A 139 -25.51 -25.12 -12.68
CA ASP A 139 -24.68 -23.91 -12.76
C ASP A 139 -25.35 -22.63 -12.18
N SER A 140 -26.48 -22.79 -11.47
CA SER A 140 -27.24 -21.67 -10.90
C SER A 140 -27.06 -21.62 -9.39
N VAL A 141 -26.87 -20.42 -8.84
CA VAL A 141 -26.82 -20.26 -7.39
C VAL A 141 -28.23 -20.42 -6.81
N ILE A 142 -28.43 -21.42 -5.95
CA ILE A 142 -29.75 -21.73 -5.40
C ILE A 142 -30.30 -20.57 -4.53
N THR A 143 -31.48 -20.07 -4.89
CA THR A 143 -32.23 -19.00 -4.20
C THR A 143 -33.61 -19.50 -3.78
N ARG A 144 -34.32 -18.72 -2.95
CA ARG A 144 -35.72 -19.00 -2.57
C ARG A 144 -36.65 -19.10 -3.78
N ALA A 145 -36.38 -18.35 -4.86
CA ALA A 145 -37.19 -18.45 -6.06
C ALA A 145 -37.12 -19.86 -6.67
N HIS A 146 -35.95 -20.51 -6.63
CA HIS A 146 -35.78 -21.89 -7.10
C HIS A 146 -36.59 -22.89 -6.24
N TYR A 147 -36.66 -22.70 -4.92
CA TYR A 147 -37.57 -23.49 -4.07
C TYR A 147 -39.04 -23.30 -4.47
N GLY A 148 -39.45 -22.04 -4.69
CA GLY A 148 -40.82 -21.71 -5.11
C GLY A 148 -41.19 -22.34 -6.44
N GLN A 149 -40.29 -22.22 -7.42
CA GLN A 149 -40.48 -22.77 -8.76
C GLN A 149 -40.50 -24.30 -8.73
N TRP A 150 -39.57 -24.93 -8.03
CA TRP A 150 -39.55 -26.38 -7.86
C TRP A 150 -40.84 -26.90 -7.21
N MET A 151 -41.33 -26.24 -6.16
CA MET A 151 -42.61 -26.60 -5.52
C MET A 151 -43.81 -26.43 -6.45
N LEU A 152 -43.79 -25.42 -7.31
CA LEU A 152 -44.84 -25.18 -8.30
C LEU A 152 -44.82 -26.25 -9.39
N ASP A 153 -43.65 -26.54 -9.96
CA ASP A 153 -43.47 -27.51 -11.04
C ASP A 153 -43.84 -28.93 -10.61
N HIS A 154 -43.63 -29.26 -9.33
CA HIS A 154 -43.97 -30.56 -8.75
C HIS A 154 -45.37 -30.60 -8.10
N GLY A 155 -46.16 -29.53 -8.22
CA GLY A 155 -47.57 -29.49 -7.80
C GLY A 155 -47.82 -29.35 -6.29
N TYR A 156 -46.81 -28.98 -5.49
CA TYR A 156 -46.95 -28.73 -4.04
C TYR A 156 -47.62 -27.39 -3.72
N VAL A 157 -47.59 -26.44 -4.66
CA VAL A 157 -48.27 -25.14 -4.59
C VAL A 157 -48.93 -24.83 -5.93
N LYS A 158 -49.90 -23.90 -5.94
CA LYS A 158 -50.63 -23.48 -7.16
C LYS A 158 -50.09 -22.18 -7.77
N SER A 159 -49.21 -21.48 -7.08
CA SER A 159 -48.56 -20.26 -7.58
C SER A 159 -47.28 -19.95 -6.82
N MET A 160 -46.40 -19.15 -7.42
CA MET A 160 -45.22 -18.60 -6.73
C MET A 160 -45.60 -17.82 -5.46
N LYS A 161 -46.68 -17.03 -5.52
CA LYS A 161 -47.17 -16.30 -4.36
C LYS A 161 -47.52 -17.24 -3.20
N GLU A 162 -48.16 -18.38 -3.49
CA GLU A 162 -48.49 -19.38 -2.46
C GLU A 162 -47.23 -19.99 -1.82
N ALA A 163 -46.18 -20.28 -2.60
CA ALA A 163 -44.92 -20.77 -2.06
C ALA A 163 -44.34 -19.80 -1.02
N PHE A 164 -44.27 -18.51 -1.37
CA PHE A 164 -43.74 -17.48 -0.48
C PHE A 164 -44.66 -17.23 0.74
N ASP A 165 -45.96 -17.17 0.54
CA ASP A 165 -46.91 -16.92 1.64
C ASP A 165 -46.93 -18.07 2.67
N ARG A 166 -46.82 -19.34 2.21
CA ARG A 166 -47.00 -20.52 3.08
C ARG A 166 -45.71 -21.11 3.62
N TYR A 167 -44.60 -21.06 2.90
CA TYR A 167 -43.42 -21.85 3.24
C TYR A 167 -42.14 -21.02 3.34
N ILE A 168 -41.80 -20.24 2.31
CA ILE A 168 -40.42 -19.71 2.13
C ILE A 168 -40.27 -18.18 2.21
N GLY A 169 -41.35 -17.43 2.43
CA GLY A 169 -41.33 -15.98 2.65
C GLY A 169 -40.73 -15.59 4.00
N ASP A 170 -40.42 -14.31 4.20
CA ASP A 170 -39.63 -13.83 5.35
C ASP A 170 -40.23 -14.15 6.74
N GLN A 171 -41.54 -14.43 6.80
CA GLN A 171 -42.27 -14.78 8.01
C GLN A 171 -42.79 -16.23 8.00
N ALA A 172 -42.40 -17.02 7.01
CA ALA A 172 -42.93 -18.35 6.75
C ALA A 172 -42.08 -19.44 7.45
N PRO A 173 -42.66 -20.61 7.78
CA PRO A 173 -42.06 -21.60 8.67
C PRO A 173 -40.81 -22.29 8.12
N CYS A 174 -40.63 -22.33 6.80
CA CYS A 174 -39.46 -22.94 6.16
C CYS A 174 -38.39 -21.90 5.78
N PHE A 175 -38.56 -20.64 6.19
CA PHE A 175 -37.58 -19.60 5.95
C PHE A 175 -36.51 -19.61 7.04
N ILE A 176 -35.26 -19.65 6.59
CA ILE A 176 -34.11 -19.40 7.46
C ILE A 176 -33.46 -18.10 7.00
N PRO A 177 -33.29 -17.11 7.88
CA PRO A 177 -32.50 -15.93 7.55
C PRO A 177 -31.06 -16.37 7.29
N ARG A 178 -30.47 -15.86 6.21
CA ARG A 178 -29.04 -16.05 5.94
C ARG A 178 -28.25 -15.45 7.11
N GLU A 179 -27.20 -16.11 7.57
CA GLU A 179 -26.17 -15.46 8.39
C GLU A 179 -25.40 -14.54 7.44
N LYS A 180 -25.63 -13.24 7.56
CA LYS A 180 -25.27 -12.29 6.51
C LYS A 180 -23.89 -11.73 6.81
N ILE A 181 -23.03 -11.85 5.80
CA ILE A 181 -21.73 -11.18 5.78
C ILE A 181 -22.01 -9.68 5.73
N THR A 182 -21.42 -8.92 6.64
CA THR A 182 -21.52 -7.47 6.60
C THR A 182 -20.55 -6.90 5.58
N PRO A 183 -20.81 -5.70 5.02
CA PRO A 183 -19.85 -5.01 4.15
C PRO A 183 -18.46 -4.89 4.79
N ALA A 184 -18.38 -4.66 6.11
CA ALA A 184 -17.12 -4.55 6.83
C ALA A 184 -16.34 -5.89 6.82
N GLN A 185 -17.02 -7.01 7.03
CA GLN A 185 -16.41 -8.34 6.95
C GLN A 185 -15.89 -8.66 5.54
N ALA A 186 -16.57 -8.18 4.49
CA ALA A 186 -16.08 -8.32 3.11
C ALA A 186 -14.84 -7.44 2.85
N VAL A 187 -14.83 -6.20 3.36
CA VAL A 187 -13.63 -5.34 3.31
C VAL A 187 -12.44 -6.03 3.99
N GLU A 188 -12.62 -6.56 5.20
CA GLU A 188 -11.58 -7.30 5.92
C GLU A 188 -11.10 -8.53 5.16
N LEU A 189 -12.02 -9.31 4.56
CA LEU A 189 -11.66 -10.47 3.75
C LEU A 189 -10.79 -10.08 2.55
N ILE A 190 -11.17 -9.03 1.81
CA ILE A 190 -10.40 -8.53 0.67
C ILE A 190 -9.01 -8.09 1.10
N LEU A 191 -8.89 -7.41 2.24
CA LEU A 191 -7.59 -7.00 2.79
C LEU A 191 -6.71 -8.20 3.16
N THR A 192 -7.27 -9.34 3.60
CA THR A 192 -6.46 -10.56 3.84
C THR A 192 -5.87 -11.18 2.58
N ALA A 193 -6.45 -10.89 1.41
CA ALA A 193 -5.88 -11.25 0.10
C ALA A 193 -5.00 -10.13 -0.48
N ASP A 194 -4.57 -9.18 0.36
CA ASP A 194 -3.90 -7.93 -0.01
C ASP A 194 -4.61 -7.15 -1.14
N GLY A 195 -5.92 -7.35 -1.31
CA GLY A 195 -6.73 -6.71 -2.32
C GLY A 195 -7.13 -5.28 -1.95
N ILE A 196 -7.68 -4.57 -2.92
CA ILE A 196 -8.19 -3.22 -2.80
C ILE A 196 -9.73 -3.30 -2.64
N PRO A 197 -10.27 -3.07 -1.43
CA PRO A 197 -11.70 -3.06 -1.22
C PRO A 197 -12.35 -1.78 -1.76
N VAL A 198 -13.39 -1.95 -2.57
CA VAL A 198 -14.14 -0.88 -3.24
C VAL A 198 -15.64 -1.03 -2.97
N LEU A 199 -16.31 0.05 -2.58
CA LEU A 199 -17.77 0.05 -2.50
C LEU A 199 -18.34 0.13 -3.92
N ALA A 200 -19.04 -0.91 -4.37
CA ALA A 200 -19.59 -1.02 -5.72
C ALA A 200 -20.88 -0.21 -5.87
N HIS A 201 -21.09 0.45 -7.00
CA HIS A 201 -22.36 1.06 -7.45
C HIS A 201 -23.30 1.63 -6.35
N PRO A 202 -22.81 2.50 -5.45
CA PRO A 202 -23.56 2.95 -4.26
C PRO A 202 -24.89 3.65 -4.55
N THR A 203 -25.08 4.15 -5.77
CA THR A 203 -26.32 4.78 -6.24
C THR A 203 -27.47 3.78 -6.40
N LEU A 204 -27.17 2.48 -6.58
CA LEU A 204 -28.17 1.42 -6.71
C LEU A 204 -28.79 0.99 -5.37
N TYR A 205 -28.20 1.37 -4.24
CA TYR A 205 -28.73 1.02 -2.92
C TYR A 205 -30.00 1.81 -2.56
N HIS A 206 -30.28 2.88 -3.31
CA HIS A 206 -31.39 3.80 -3.08
C HIS A 206 -31.46 4.32 -1.63
N MET A 207 -30.28 4.49 -1.00
CA MET A 207 -30.14 5.04 0.33
C MET A 207 -30.26 6.57 0.31
N SER A 208 -30.79 7.15 1.40
CA SER A 208 -30.63 8.59 1.64
C SER A 208 -29.16 8.94 1.84
N ASN A 209 -28.75 10.16 1.46
CA ASN A 209 -27.39 10.66 1.62
C ASN A 209 -26.82 10.42 3.03
N ALA A 210 -27.59 10.68 4.09
CA ALA A 210 -27.14 10.47 5.47
C ALA A 210 -26.84 9.00 5.80
N ARG A 211 -27.60 8.05 5.23
CA ARG A 211 -27.38 6.61 5.43
C ARG A 211 -26.16 6.13 4.66
N LEU A 212 -26.03 6.55 3.40
CA LEU A 212 -24.85 6.21 2.58
C LEU A 212 -23.57 6.80 3.19
N ASP A 213 -23.62 8.03 3.68
CA ASP A 213 -22.51 8.70 4.36
C ASP A 213 -22.05 7.92 5.61
N LYS A 214 -23.01 7.44 6.42
CA LYS A 214 -22.74 6.58 7.58
C LYS A 214 -22.12 5.24 7.18
N LEU A 215 -22.66 4.57 6.16
CA LEU A 215 -22.11 3.31 5.65
C LEU A 215 -20.66 3.50 5.19
N VAL A 216 -20.38 4.54 4.40
CA VAL A 216 -19.02 4.83 3.93
C VAL A 216 -18.07 5.15 5.07
N SER A 217 -18.51 5.88 6.10
CA SER A 217 -17.70 6.12 7.31
C SER A 217 -17.31 4.81 7.99
N GLN A 218 -18.27 3.92 8.22
CA GLN A 218 -18.03 2.62 8.86
C GLN A 218 -17.12 1.72 8.02
N LEU A 219 -17.31 1.70 6.71
CA LEU A 219 -16.45 0.95 5.80
C LEU A 219 -15.04 1.53 5.76
N LYS A 220 -14.89 2.86 5.81
CA LYS A 220 -13.58 3.51 5.90
C LYS A 220 -12.83 3.09 7.16
N GLU A 221 -13.52 3.01 8.29
CA GLU A 221 -12.96 2.48 9.55
C GLU A 221 -12.52 1.01 9.42
N ALA A 222 -13.27 0.20 8.67
CA ALA A 222 -12.93 -1.18 8.37
C ALA A 222 -11.78 -1.34 7.34
N GLY A 223 -11.31 -0.26 6.73
CA GLY A 223 -10.20 -0.26 5.77
C GLY A 223 -10.59 -0.13 4.30
N LEU A 224 -11.81 0.35 3.99
CA LEU A 224 -12.21 0.66 2.62
C LEU A 224 -11.23 1.65 1.97
N LEU A 225 -10.79 1.34 0.75
CA LEU A 225 -9.80 2.13 0.03
C LEU A 225 -10.41 2.97 -1.09
N ALA A 226 -11.46 2.47 -1.74
CA ALA A 226 -12.06 3.16 -2.87
C ALA A 226 -13.59 3.06 -2.92
N LEU A 227 -14.18 3.89 -3.78
CA LEU A 227 -15.61 3.93 -4.06
C LEU A 227 -15.83 4.01 -5.58
N GLU A 228 -16.75 3.20 -6.09
CA GLU A 228 -17.12 3.22 -7.50
C GLU A 228 -18.00 4.45 -7.80
N ALA A 229 -17.39 5.48 -8.38
CA ALA A 229 -18.08 6.73 -8.70
C ALA A 229 -18.47 6.83 -10.18
N ILE A 230 -17.71 6.17 -11.05
CA ILE A 230 -17.90 6.17 -12.50
C ILE A 230 -18.60 4.86 -12.87
N TYR A 231 -19.90 4.91 -13.11
CA TYR A 231 -20.73 3.72 -13.27
C TYR A 231 -21.74 3.89 -14.40
N THR A 232 -22.07 2.80 -15.10
CA THR A 232 -22.90 2.80 -16.32
C THR A 232 -24.22 3.59 -16.18
N THR A 233 -24.91 3.46 -15.06
CA THR A 233 -26.24 4.09 -14.86
C THR A 233 -26.19 5.43 -14.13
N ASN A 234 -25.02 5.89 -13.68
CA ASN A 234 -24.91 7.15 -12.94
C ASN A 234 -25.20 8.34 -13.86
N SER A 235 -26.11 9.21 -13.42
CA SER A 235 -26.22 10.55 -13.97
C SER A 235 -24.98 11.39 -13.63
N PRO A 236 -24.69 12.46 -14.40
CA PRO A 236 -23.59 13.37 -14.06
C PRO A 236 -23.70 13.99 -12.67
N SER A 237 -24.91 14.12 -12.12
CA SER A 237 -25.14 14.57 -10.74
C SER A 237 -24.73 13.53 -9.72
N GLU A 238 -25.13 12.27 -9.91
CA GLU A 238 -24.81 11.17 -9.01
C GLU A 238 -23.31 10.89 -9.01
N GLU A 239 -22.65 10.87 -10.17
CA GLU A 239 -21.19 10.73 -10.24
C GLU A 239 -20.47 11.84 -9.46
N ARG A 240 -20.90 13.11 -9.61
CA ARG A 240 -20.33 14.23 -8.84
C ARG A 240 -20.53 14.07 -7.35
N GLU A 241 -21.67 13.55 -6.94
CA GLU A 241 -21.97 13.28 -5.53
C GLU A 241 -21.09 12.17 -4.97
N MET A 242 -20.92 11.07 -5.70
CA MET A 242 -20.04 9.97 -5.31
C MET A 242 -18.58 10.39 -5.24
N ARG A 243 -18.11 11.22 -6.19
CA ARG A 243 -16.76 11.81 -6.13
C ARG A 243 -16.57 12.70 -4.89
N ARG A 244 -17.58 13.47 -4.49
CA ARG A 244 -17.53 14.30 -3.27
C ARG A 244 -17.52 13.43 -2.01
N LEU A 245 -18.31 12.36 -1.99
CA LEU A 245 -18.34 11.43 -0.87
C LEU A 245 -17.00 10.70 -0.70
N ALA A 246 -16.40 10.24 -1.80
CA ALA A 246 -15.06 9.66 -1.79
C ALA A 246 -14.01 10.66 -1.28
N ALA A 247 -14.03 11.91 -1.77
CA ALA A 247 -13.14 12.97 -1.29
C ALA A 247 -13.31 13.29 0.20
N LYS A 248 -14.55 13.30 0.72
CA LYS A 248 -14.84 13.52 2.14
C LYS A 248 -14.12 12.51 3.04
N TYR A 249 -14.00 11.26 2.61
CA TYR A 249 -13.42 10.16 3.38
C TYR A 249 -12.01 9.76 2.93
N ASN A 250 -11.37 10.56 2.06
CA ASN A 250 -10.06 10.25 1.46
C ASN A 250 -10.04 8.84 0.85
N LEU A 251 -11.07 8.53 0.05
CA LEU A 251 -11.18 7.31 -0.73
C LEU A 251 -10.76 7.58 -2.17
N LEU A 252 -10.09 6.60 -2.77
CA LEU A 252 -9.82 6.60 -4.20
C LEU A 252 -11.12 6.35 -4.98
N LEU A 253 -11.07 6.64 -6.27
CA LEU A 253 -12.19 6.37 -7.17
C LEU A 253 -11.96 5.04 -7.88
N SER A 254 -13.04 4.32 -8.11
CA SER A 254 -13.11 3.21 -9.06
C SER A 254 -14.17 3.51 -10.14
N GLY A 255 -14.21 2.66 -11.16
CA GLY A 255 -15.24 2.70 -12.18
C GLY A 255 -15.33 1.40 -12.96
N GLY A 256 -16.54 1.05 -13.34
CA GLY A 256 -16.81 -0.19 -14.06
C GLY A 256 -18.14 -0.14 -14.80
N SER A 257 -18.28 -1.01 -15.79
CA SER A 257 -19.51 -1.11 -16.58
C SER A 257 -20.58 -1.97 -15.94
N ASP A 258 -20.18 -2.91 -15.08
CA ASP A 258 -21.01 -3.99 -14.59
C ASP A 258 -21.50 -4.89 -15.73
N PHE A 259 -20.60 -5.19 -16.67
CA PHE A 259 -20.91 -5.94 -17.88
C PHE A 259 -21.23 -7.41 -17.59
N HIS A 260 -22.36 -7.89 -18.12
CA HIS A 260 -22.82 -9.29 -17.98
C HIS A 260 -23.11 -9.96 -19.34
N GLY A 261 -22.78 -9.33 -20.47
CA GLY A 261 -23.13 -9.84 -21.79
C GLY A 261 -24.64 -9.90 -22.03
N LEU A 262 -25.16 -11.04 -22.47
CA LEU A 262 -26.57 -11.15 -22.87
C LEU A 262 -27.56 -11.07 -21.69
N THR A 263 -27.09 -11.18 -20.44
CA THR A 263 -27.92 -10.96 -19.23
C THR A 263 -28.31 -9.48 -19.10
N LYS A 264 -27.45 -8.56 -19.53
CA LYS A 264 -27.67 -7.10 -19.57
C LYS A 264 -27.33 -6.58 -20.97
N PRO A 265 -28.14 -6.90 -22.01
CA PRO A 265 -27.77 -6.67 -23.41
C PRO A 265 -27.58 -5.18 -23.78
N GLU A 266 -28.09 -4.27 -22.97
CA GLU A 266 -27.95 -2.83 -23.09
C GLU A 266 -26.67 -2.25 -22.46
N VAL A 267 -25.89 -3.07 -21.74
CA VAL A 267 -24.62 -2.71 -21.11
C VAL A 267 -23.51 -3.37 -21.90
N ASP A 268 -22.68 -2.57 -22.56
CA ASP A 268 -21.51 -3.04 -23.28
C ASP A 268 -20.23 -2.77 -22.48
N LEU A 269 -19.24 -3.65 -22.63
CA LEU A 269 -17.97 -3.55 -21.95
C LEU A 269 -17.34 -2.19 -22.26
N THR A 270 -16.77 -1.54 -21.23
CA THR A 270 -16.19 -0.18 -21.23
C THR A 270 -17.10 0.99 -21.59
N THR A 271 -18.20 0.80 -22.32
CA THR A 271 -19.07 1.90 -22.78
C THR A 271 -20.40 1.97 -22.03
N GLY A 272 -20.75 0.93 -21.26
CA GLY A 272 -22.02 0.84 -20.55
C GLY A 272 -23.18 0.99 -21.54
N HIS A 273 -24.05 1.98 -21.30
CA HIS A 273 -25.11 2.38 -22.25
C HIS A 273 -24.62 3.31 -23.38
N GLY A 274 -23.32 3.29 -23.72
CA GLY A 274 -22.70 4.07 -24.80
C GLY A 274 -22.05 5.39 -24.39
N ARG A 275 -21.93 5.71 -23.10
CA ARG A 275 -21.34 6.97 -22.60
C ARG A 275 -20.28 6.79 -21.52
N LEU A 276 -20.10 5.57 -21.01
CA LEU A 276 -19.11 5.29 -19.98
C LEU A 276 -17.71 5.47 -20.56
N PHE A 277 -16.85 6.12 -19.79
CA PHE A 277 -15.43 6.23 -20.08
C PHE A 277 -14.68 6.24 -18.75
N ILE A 278 -13.85 5.21 -18.53
CA ILE A 278 -13.04 5.09 -17.33
C ILE A 278 -11.58 5.27 -17.74
N PRO A 279 -10.94 6.40 -17.35
CA PRO A 279 -9.54 6.65 -17.67
C PRO A 279 -8.62 5.65 -16.97
N LYS A 280 -7.54 5.19 -17.63
CA LYS A 280 -6.53 4.30 -17.02
C LYS A 280 -5.92 4.87 -15.74
N GLU A 281 -5.88 6.19 -15.59
CA GLU A 281 -5.40 6.89 -14.40
C GLU A 281 -6.15 6.47 -13.12
N ILE A 282 -7.42 6.05 -13.24
CA ILE A 282 -8.20 5.49 -12.12
C ILE A 282 -7.50 4.23 -11.58
N TRP A 283 -7.16 3.29 -12.46
CA TRP A 283 -6.43 2.08 -12.07
C TRP A 283 -5.02 2.38 -11.58
N ASP A 284 -4.31 3.29 -12.25
CA ASP A 284 -2.94 3.65 -11.84
C ASP A 284 -2.89 4.25 -10.42
N ASN A 285 -3.93 4.99 -10.02
CA ASN A 285 -4.04 5.51 -8.66
C ASN A 285 -4.39 4.41 -7.63
N LEU A 286 -5.27 3.46 -7.98
CA LEU A 286 -5.57 2.30 -7.13
C LEU A 286 -4.34 1.39 -6.95
N LYS A 287 -3.55 1.17 -7.99
CA LYS A 287 -2.26 0.48 -7.87
C LYS A 287 -1.30 1.18 -6.91
N LYS A 288 -1.26 2.51 -6.94
CA LYS A 288 -0.41 3.29 -6.03
C LYS A 288 -0.77 3.11 -4.56
N SER A 289 -2.03 2.85 -4.21
CA SER A 289 -2.39 2.61 -2.80
C SER A 289 -1.81 1.32 -2.24
N ARG A 290 -1.27 0.41 -3.07
CA ARG A 290 -0.52 -0.77 -2.63
C ARG A 290 0.99 -0.54 -2.53
N ARG A 291 1.47 0.68 -2.76
CA ARG A 291 2.91 0.95 -2.66
C ARG A 291 3.33 0.96 -1.20
N TYR A 292 4.50 0.40 -0.99
CA TYR A 292 5.24 0.46 0.26
C TYR A 292 6.46 1.35 0.10
N ALA A 293 6.95 1.86 1.22
CA ALA A 293 8.22 2.57 1.28
C ALA A 293 9.10 1.93 2.34
N LEU A 294 10.29 1.46 1.93
CA LEU A 294 11.33 0.95 2.83
C LEU A 294 12.41 2.03 2.94
N PHE A 295 12.47 2.67 4.10
CA PHE A 295 13.50 3.63 4.47
C PHE A 295 14.65 2.87 5.11
N SER A 296 15.84 2.95 4.54
CA SER A 296 16.99 2.18 5.01
C SER A 296 18.14 3.09 5.38
N ASP A 297 18.71 2.92 6.56
CA ASP A 297 20.04 3.47 6.82
C ASP A 297 21.09 2.79 5.91
N LEU A 298 22.19 3.51 5.68
CA LEU A 298 23.30 3.01 4.89
C LEU A 298 24.28 2.19 5.71
N ASP A 299 24.88 2.79 6.74
CA ASP A 299 26.02 2.20 7.43
C ASP A 299 25.54 1.13 8.40
N ASP A 300 26.20 -0.03 8.38
CA ASP A 300 25.90 -1.14 9.29
C ASP A 300 24.42 -1.62 9.23
N THR A 301 23.69 -1.25 8.17
CA THR A 301 22.30 -1.63 7.88
C THR A 301 22.18 -2.16 6.45
N LEU A 302 22.24 -1.29 5.44
CA LEU A 302 22.24 -1.68 4.02
C LEU A 302 23.64 -2.11 3.55
N LEU A 303 24.65 -1.32 3.91
CA LEU A 303 26.02 -1.55 3.50
C LEU A 303 26.70 -2.56 4.43
N ARG A 304 27.46 -3.45 3.81
CA ARG A 304 28.42 -4.30 4.50
C ARG A 304 29.56 -3.47 5.09
N SER A 305 30.36 -4.10 5.95
CA SER A 305 31.55 -3.53 6.57
C SER A 305 32.54 -2.95 5.53
N ASP A 306 32.60 -3.54 4.33
CA ASP A 306 33.44 -3.08 3.21
C ASP A 306 32.81 -1.97 2.33
N LYS A 307 31.64 -1.46 2.73
CA LYS A 307 30.86 -0.43 2.03
C LYS A 307 30.41 -0.87 0.63
N SER A 308 30.08 -2.16 0.49
CA SER A 308 29.39 -2.77 -0.66
C SER A 308 28.00 -3.28 -0.28
N ILE A 309 27.24 -3.74 -1.29
CA ILE A 309 26.07 -4.60 -1.12
C ILE A 309 26.28 -5.87 -1.96
N SER A 310 25.63 -6.96 -1.58
CA SER A 310 25.68 -8.20 -2.36
C SER A 310 24.85 -8.11 -3.63
N SER A 311 25.13 -9.00 -4.60
CA SER A 311 24.28 -9.11 -5.80
C SER A 311 22.84 -9.51 -5.47
N ALA A 312 22.64 -10.33 -4.42
CA ALA A 312 21.30 -10.73 -3.98
C ALA A 312 20.54 -9.54 -3.36
N MET A 313 21.22 -8.73 -2.55
CA MET A 313 20.65 -7.49 -2.01
C MET A 313 20.23 -6.53 -3.13
N HIS A 314 21.11 -6.33 -4.12
CA HIS A 314 20.80 -5.47 -5.28
C HIS A 314 19.56 -5.98 -6.05
N GLN A 315 19.50 -7.28 -6.34
CA GLN A 315 18.33 -7.91 -6.98
C GLN A 315 17.06 -7.78 -6.14
N GLY A 316 17.16 -7.98 -4.81
CA GLY A 316 16.03 -7.84 -3.89
C GLY A 316 15.46 -6.41 -3.88
N ILE A 317 16.33 -5.40 -3.87
CA ILE A 317 15.92 -3.98 -3.96
C ILE A 317 15.19 -3.72 -5.27
N PHE A 318 15.70 -4.24 -6.39
CA PHE A 318 15.09 -4.05 -7.71
C PHE A 318 13.76 -4.79 -7.82
N ALA A 319 13.67 -6.04 -7.38
CA ALA A 319 12.41 -6.79 -7.37
C ALA A 319 11.34 -6.09 -6.52
N TYR A 320 11.71 -5.56 -5.35
CA TYR A 320 10.82 -4.76 -4.51
C TYR A 320 10.35 -3.48 -5.23
N ALA A 321 11.27 -2.81 -5.92
CA ALA A 321 10.98 -1.60 -6.65
C ALA A 321 10.17 -1.83 -7.95
N ASP A 322 10.33 -2.99 -8.61
CA ASP A 322 9.59 -3.42 -9.80
C ASP A 322 8.10 -3.62 -9.51
N GLN A 323 7.75 -3.98 -8.26
CA GLN A 323 6.36 -3.99 -7.77
C GLN A 323 5.78 -2.57 -7.59
N GLY A 324 6.56 -1.53 -7.88
CA GLY A 324 6.17 -0.13 -7.78
C GLY A 324 6.44 0.50 -6.41
N ASN A 325 7.10 -0.22 -5.50
CA ASN A 325 7.45 0.27 -4.17
C ASN A 325 8.66 1.21 -4.19
N TYR A 326 8.84 1.96 -3.11
CA TYR A 326 9.95 2.89 -2.92
C TYR A 326 11.00 2.33 -1.98
N PHE A 327 12.24 2.22 -2.44
CA PHE A 327 13.41 1.97 -1.61
C PHE A 327 14.15 3.29 -1.41
N ILE A 328 14.23 3.77 -0.18
CA ILE A 328 14.64 5.13 0.15
C ILE A 328 15.88 5.08 1.04
N LEU A 329 16.95 5.74 0.61
CA LEU A 329 18.16 5.88 1.43
C LEU A 329 17.91 6.96 2.50
N ASN A 330 17.99 6.62 3.78
CA ASN A 330 17.75 7.54 4.90
C ASN A 330 18.92 7.55 5.88
N THR A 331 19.83 8.52 5.72
CA THR A 331 21.17 8.46 6.32
C THR A 331 21.63 9.78 6.93
N GLY A 332 22.56 9.69 7.88
CA GLY A 332 23.30 10.84 8.41
C GLY A 332 24.29 11.45 7.41
N ARG A 333 24.62 10.76 6.32
CA ARG A 333 25.63 11.21 5.34
C ARG A 333 25.20 12.48 4.58
N PRO A 334 26.17 13.28 4.10
CA PRO A 334 25.89 14.40 3.19
C PRO A 334 25.36 13.91 1.85
N LEU A 335 24.52 14.73 1.18
CA LEU A 335 23.91 14.39 -0.11
C LEU A 335 24.94 13.99 -1.17
N SER A 336 26.08 14.69 -1.24
CA SER A 336 27.18 14.40 -2.16
C SER A 336 27.77 12.99 -1.96
N SER A 337 27.76 12.47 -0.73
CA SER A 337 28.14 11.09 -0.44
C SER A 337 27.05 10.11 -0.86
N VAL A 338 25.78 10.44 -0.61
CA VAL A 338 24.63 9.60 -1.01
C VAL A 338 24.59 9.42 -2.53
N ILE A 339 24.80 10.49 -3.30
CA ILE A 339 24.89 10.44 -4.77
C ILE A 339 25.96 9.43 -5.21
N LYS A 340 27.19 9.54 -4.67
CA LYS A 340 28.29 8.64 -5.02
C LYS A 340 28.02 7.18 -4.64
N VAL A 341 27.37 6.95 -3.50
CA VAL A 341 26.98 5.59 -3.07
C VAL A 341 25.94 5.04 -4.05
N ARG A 342 24.88 5.80 -4.36
CA ARG A 342 23.84 5.40 -5.31
C ARG A 342 24.42 5.04 -6.68
N GLU A 343 25.35 5.85 -7.18
CA GLU A 343 26.08 5.59 -8.44
C GLU A 343 26.93 4.32 -8.36
N LYS A 344 27.75 4.17 -7.30
CA LYS A 344 28.62 3.01 -7.10
C LYS A 344 27.81 1.71 -7.01
N LEU A 345 26.67 1.74 -6.31
CA LEU A 345 25.79 0.60 -6.12
C LEU A 345 24.83 0.37 -7.29
N GLN A 346 24.81 1.24 -8.31
CA GLN A 346 23.90 1.15 -9.45
C GLN A 346 22.44 1.05 -9.01
N LEU A 347 22.03 1.93 -8.09
CA LEU A 347 20.65 2.05 -7.63
C LEU A 347 19.90 3.12 -8.43
N ASP A 348 19.91 2.99 -9.76
CA ASP A 348 19.33 3.92 -10.72
C ASP A 348 17.85 3.64 -11.06
N HIS A 349 17.27 2.60 -10.46
CA HIS A 349 15.85 2.24 -10.63
C HIS A 349 14.89 3.37 -10.19
N PRO A 350 13.74 3.58 -10.87
CA PRO A 350 12.75 4.59 -10.48
C PRO A 350 12.18 4.46 -9.06
N GLY A 351 12.16 3.25 -8.49
CA GLY A 351 11.79 3.04 -7.08
C GLY A 351 12.88 3.47 -6.08
N CYS A 352 14.11 3.72 -6.53
CA CYS A 352 15.23 4.29 -5.76
C CYS A 352 15.40 5.80 -6.02
N ARG A 353 14.28 6.52 -6.16
CA ARG A 353 14.21 7.94 -6.59
C ARG A 353 14.49 8.94 -5.48
N TYR A 354 14.25 8.60 -4.21
CA TYR A 354 14.35 9.54 -3.10
C TYR A 354 15.51 9.22 -2.18
N ALA A 355 16.14 10.26 -1.65
CA ALA A 355 17.10 10.16 -0.57
C ALA A 355 16.82 11.18 0.52
N ILE A 356 17.08 10.79 1.75
CA ILE A 356 17.10 11.62 2.93
C ILE A 356 18.55 11.66 3.42
N ALA A 357 19.11 12.87 3.46
CA ALA A 357 20.49 13.13 3.84
C ALA A 357 20.54 13.95 5.14
N TYR A 358 21.73 14.01 5.75
CA TYR A 358 21.98 14.79 6.96
C TYR A 358 20.96 14.48 8.08
N ASN A 359 20.68 13.19 8.32
CA ASN A 359 19.75 12.73 9.36
C ASN A 359 18.35 13.41 9.26
N GLY A 360 17.87 13.67 8.05
CA GLY A 360 16.54 14.24 7.82
C GLY A 360 16.52 15.74 7.56
N ALA A 361 17.65 16.43 7.59
CA ALA A 361 17.69 17.85 7.28
C ALA A 361 17.50 18.13 5.77
N LEU A 362 17.75 17.17 4.89
CA LEU A 362 17.58 17.35 3.43
C LEU A 362 16.87 16.15 2.82
N ILE A 363 15.86 16.41 1.98
CA ILE A 363 15.14 15.39 1.20
C ILE A 363 15.32 15.73 -0.28
N TYR A 364 15.85 14.78 -1.05
CA TYR A 364 16.22 14.95 -2.46
C TYR A 364 15.46 14.01 -3.38
N ASP A 365 15.07 14.53 -4.54
CA ASP A 365 14.45 13.78 -5.63
C ASP A 365 15.46 13.66 -6.79
N PHE A 366 15.94 12.43 -7.04
CA PHE A 366 16.91 12.15 -8.11
C PHE A 366 16.33 12.28 -9.51
N GLU A 367 15.01 12.22 -9.69
CA GLU A 367 14.39 12.30 -11.01
C GLU A 367 14.27 13.76 -11.47
N THR A 368 13.83 14.64 -10.57
CA THR A 368 13.67 16.07 -10.86
C THR A 368 14.91 16.89 -10.53
N CYS A 369 15.89 16.31 -9.83
CA CYS A 369 17.07 16.99 -9.31
C CYS A 369 16.75 18.19 -8.42
N THR A 370 15.78 18.03 -7.52
CA THR A 370 15.29 19.11 -6.63
C THR A 370 15.27 18.70 -5.17
N TYR A 371 15.38 19.68 -4.27
CA TYR A 371 15.13 19.50 -2.84
C TYR A 371 13.63 19.55 -2.56
N LEU A 372 13.09 18.48 -1.99
CA LEU A 372 11.74 18.47 -1.42
C LEU A 372 11.70 19.14 -0.04
N SER A 373 12.84 19.13 0.67
CA SER A 373 13.08 19.82 1.94
C SER A 373 14.58 20.13 2.07
N ASP A 374 14.91 21.30 2.61
CA ASP A 374 16.29 21.75 2.90
C ASP A 374 16.29 22.60 4.18
N LEU A 375 16.47 21.92 5.32
CA LEU A 375 16.54 22.52 6.66
C LEU A 375 17.99 22.85 7.01
N ARG A 376 18.24 24.06 7.51
CA ARG A 376 19.58 24.56 7.83
C ARG A 376 19.61 25.23 9.20
N LEU A 377 20.73 25.10 9.90
CA LEU A 377 20.98 25.83 11.15
C LEU A 377 21.15 27.31 10.84
N SER A 378 20.59 28.20 11.66
CA SER A 378 20.81 29.64 11.47
C SER A 378 22.28 30.02 11.78
N PRO A 379 22.83 31.09 11.18
CA PRO A 379 24.16 31.61 11.54
C PRO A 379 24.33 31.82 13.05
N ASP A 380 23.30 32.36 13.72
CA ASP A 380 23.29 32.54 15.18
C ASP A 380 23.42 31.22 15.95
N ASP A 381 22.78 30.15 15.46
CA ASP A 381 22.89 28.82 16.08
C ASP A 381 24.29 28.24 15.88
N VAL A 382 24.84 28.40 14.67
CA VAL A 382 26.21 27.97 14.33
C VAL A 382 27.23 28.64 15.23
N ASP A 383 27.14 29.96 15.40
CA ASP A 383 28.04 30.74 16.27
C ASP A 383 27.94 30.27 17.71
N ARG A 384 26.71 30.10 18.22
CA ARG A 384 26.49 29.72 19.61
C ARG A 384 27.00 28.31 19.90
N ILE A 385 26.72 27.34 19.03
CA ILE A 385 27.24 25.97 19.15
C ILE A 385 28.78 25.99 19.10
N THR A 386 29.35 26.74 18.17
CA THR A 386 30.81 26.88 18.01
C THR A 386 31.47 27.43 19.26
N GLN A 387 30.92 28.50 19.84
CA GLN A 387 31.42 29.13 21.06
C GLN A 387 31.33 28.20 22.27
N ILE A 388 30.24 27.43 22.41
CA ILE A 388 30.09 26.46 23.49
C ILE A 388 31.14 25.35 23.33
N CYS A 389 31.31 24.78 22.14
CA CYS A 389 32.32 23.75 21.89
C CYS A 389 33.74 24.26 22.19
N ASP A 390 34.05 25.51 21.85
CA ASP A 390 35.33 26.15 22.17
C ASP A 390 35.58 26.27 23.67
N GLN A 391 34.57 26.69 24.44
CA GLN A 391 34.67 26.79 25.90
C GLN A 391 34.93 25.43 26.55
N TRP A 392 34.39 24.37 25.94
CA TRP A 392 34.57 22.99 26.39
C TRP A 392 35.86 22.36 25.83
N GLY A 393 36.57 23.03 24.93
CA GLY A 393 37.77 22.52 24.27
C GLY A 393 37.48 21.26 23.45
N LEU A 394 36.39 21.27 22.68
CA LEU A 394 35.98 20.18 21.79
C LEU A 394 36.05 20.62 20.32
N HIS A 395 36.45 19.69 19.45
CA HIS A 395 36.48 19.93 18.01
C HIS A 395 35.06 19.96 17.44
N ILE A 396 34.77 20.98 16.63
CA ILE A 396 33.49 21.18 15.97
C ILE A 396 33.75 21.53 14.50
N GLN A 397 32.96 20.92 13.61
CA GLN A 397 33.04 21.13 12.17
C GLN A 397 31.64 21.27 11.54
N ALA A 398 31.59 21.85 10.35
CA ALA A 398 30.40 21.99 9.54
C ALA A 398 30.66 21.49 8.10
N TYR A 399 29.63 21.56 7.26
CA TYR A 399 29.69 21.14 5.87
C TYR A 399 29.13 22.26 5.01
N ASP A 400 29.89 22.68 4.00
CA ASP A 400 29.29 23.31 2.82
C ASP A 400 28.98 22.22 1.78
N ASP A 401 28.24 22.54 0.72
CA ASP A 401 27.76 21.54 -0.25
C ASP A 401 28.89 20.68 -0.87
N GLU A 402 30.15 21.15 -0.83
CA GLU A 402 31.31 20.51 -1.44
C GLU A 402 32.42 20.10 -0.44
N TYR A 403 32.59 20.83 0.66
CA TYR A 403 33.75 20.74 1.56
C TYR A 403 33.34 20.53 3.01
N LEU A 404 34.24 19.84 3.73
CA LEU A 404 34.22 19.85 5.19
C LEU A 404 34.85 21.15 5.68
N LEU A 405 34.14 21.92 6.50
CA LEU A 405 34.63 23.17 7.07
C LEU A 405 35.10 22.96 8.50
N ALA A 406 36.35 23.34 8.77
CA ALA A 406 36.94 23.27 10.10
C ALA A 406 37.77 24.53 10.37
N ARG A 407 37.86 24.96 11.63
CA ARG A 407 38.64 26.15 11.97
C ARG A 407 40.12 25.88 12.18
N ARG A 408 40.48 24.65 12.56
CA ARG A 408 41.85 24.25 12.92
C ARG A 408 42.08 22.77 12.58
N PRO A 409 43.32 22.35 12.28
CA PRO A 409 43.67 20.94 12.20
C PRO A 409 43.62 20.29 13.58
N GLY A 410 43.45 18.97 13.64
CA GLY A 410 43.42 18.22 14.89
C GLY A 410 43.22 16.72 14.66
N PRO A 411 43.53 15.89 15.66
CA PRO A 411 43.42 14.43 15.54
C PRO A 411 41.98 13.98 15.24
N GLU A 412 40.97 14.69 15.73
CA GLU A 412 39.56 14.44 15.44
C GLU A 412 39.24 14.62 13.94
N LEU A 413 39.74 15.72 13.36
CA LEU A 413 39.54 16.04 11.95
C LEU A 413 40.29 15.06 11.06
N ASP A 414 41.52 14.72 11.41
CA ASP A 414 42.34 13.71 10.70
C ASP A 414 41.65 12.34 10.75
N TYR A 415 41.15 11.94 11.92
CA TYR A 415 40.40 10.70 12.10
C TYR A 415 39.13 10.65 11.24
N TYR A 416 38.41 11.76 11.14
CA TYR A 416 37.17 11.85 10.37
C TYR A 416 37.44 11.84 8.86
N THR A 417 38.39 12.64 8.39
CA THR A 417 38.71 12.80 6.95
C THR A 417 39.35 11.56 6.36
N ALA A 418 40.14 10.81 7.13
CA ALA A 418 40.69 9.52 6.72
C ALA A 418 39.61 8.48 6.35
N ARG A 419 38.39 8.61 6.90
CA ARG A 419 37.26 7.71 6.64
C ARG A 419 36.30 8.23 5.58
N THR A 420 36.06 9.53 5.56
CA THR A 420 35.09 10.14 4.63
C THR A 420 35.68 10.53 3.29
N MET A 421 37.01 10.66 3.19
CA MET A 421 37.73 11.16 2.02
C MET A 421 37.24 12.56 1.57
N MET A 422 36.60 13.32 2.46
CA MET A 422 36.18 14.69 2.18
C MET A 422 37.37 15.63 2.19
N GLN A 423 37.35 16.63 1.30
CA GLN A 423 38.34 17.69 1.30
C GLN A 423 38.00 18.71 2.39
N VAL A 424 39.02 19.11 3.15
CA VAL A 424 38.89 20.12 4.20
C VAL A 424 39.16 21.49 3.64
N ARG A 425 38.29 22.44 3.98
CA ARG A 425 38.54 23.87 3.82
C ARG A 425 38.63 24.50 5.21
N TYR A 426 39.79 25.10 5.49
CA TYR A 426 39.98 25.83 6.74
C TYR A 426 39.38 27.22 6.65
N VAL A 427 38.59 27.59 7.65
CA VAL A 427 37.91 28.88 7.74
C VAL A 427 38.12 29.50 9.12
N GLU A 428 38.12 30.83 9.23
CA GLU A 428 38.26 31.48 10.54
C GLU A 428 36.98 31.37 11.36
N ASP A 429 35.84 31.55 10.70
CA ASP A 429 34.51 31.53 11.27
C ASP A 429 33.58 30.61 10.44
N LEU A 430 32.81 29.76 11.11
CA LEU A 430 31.95 28.78 10.44
C LEU A 430 30.64 29.40 9.93
N ALA A 431 30.08 30.37 10.65
CA ALA A 431 28.82 31.02 10.25
C ALA A 431 29.04 31.95 9.06
N ASP A 432 30.14 32.71 9.05
CA ASP A 432 30.50 33.57 7.93
C ASP A 432 30.83 32.77 6.66
N ALA A 433 31.45 31.60 6.81
CA ALA A 433 31.78 30.73 5.69
C ALA A 433 30.56 30.08 5.04
N ILE A 434 29.45 29.95 5.78
CA ILE A 434 28.17 29.40 5.27
C ILE A 434 27.02 30.34 5.63
N PRO A 435 26.83 31.47 4.92
CA PRO A 435 25.80 32.46 5.27
C PRO A 435 24.36 31.91 5.25
N LYS A 436 24.11 30.85 4.46
CA LYS A 436 22.81 30.15 4.42
C LYS A 436 22.61 29.15 5.56
N GLY A 437 23.65 28.89 6.34
CA GLY A 437 23.69 27.84 7.34
C GLY A 437 24.01 26.45 6.78
N PRO A 438 24.68 25.60 7.57
CA PRO A 438 24.85 24.18 7.23
C PRO A 438 23.58 23.39 7.55
N ASN A 439 23.38 22.26 6.87
CA ASN A 439 22.33 21.30 7.23
C ASN A 439 22.62 20.62 8.58
N LYS A 440 23.90 20.51 8.95
CA LYS A 440 24.33 19.96 10.24
C LYS A 440 25.71 20.43 10.67
N MET A 441 26.00 20.33 11.96
CA MET A 441 27.34 20.43 12.54
C MET A 441 27.70 19.13 13.26
N LEU A 442 28.99 18.81 13.34
CA LEU A 442 29.48 17.59 13.98
C LEU A 442 30.56 17.91 15.00
N CYS A 443 30.30 17.59 16.26
CA CYS A 443 31.28 17.61 17.34
C CYS A 443 31.92 16.23 17.47
N ILE A 444 33.25 16.18 17.59
CA ILE A 444 34.00 14.93 17.67
C ILE A 444 34.83 14.89 18.96
N SER A 445 34.79 13.75 19.63
CA SER A 445 35.74 13.37 20.68
C SER A 445 36.13 11.92 20.49
N LEU A 446 37.43 11.63 20.41
CA LEU A 446 37.91 10.27 20.11
C LEU A 446 37.93 9.34 21.32
N ASP A 447 38.01 9.89 22.53
CA ASP A 447 38.32 9.18 23.76
C ASP A 447 37.38 9.51 24.94
N ASN A 448 36.44 10.46 24.79
CA ASN A 448 35.62 10.93 25.89
C ASN A 448 34.14 11.12 25.53
N HIS A 449 33.42 10.01 25.38
CA HIS A 449 31.98 10.00 25.14
C HIS A 449 31.18 10.69 26.25
N GLN A 450 31.57 10.52 27.52
CA GLN A 450 30.90 11.14 28.66
C GLN A 450 30.90 12.68 28.54
N LYS A 451 31.99 13.27 28.06
CA LYS A 451 32.08 14.70 27.82
C LYS A 451 31.15 15.17 26.69
N LEU A 452 30.92 14.34 25.67
CA LEU A 452 29.91 14.63 24.65
C LEU A 452 28.50 14.57 25.21
N GLU A 453 28.19 13.63 26.11
CA GLU A 453 26.88 13.55 26.78
C GLU A 453 26.60 14.76 27.68
N GLU A 454 27.62 15.20 28.42
CA GLU A 454 27.54 16.43 29.21
C GLU A 454 27.35 17.67 28.33
N LEU A 455 28.08 17.74 27.19
CA LEU A 455 27.90 18.81 26.21
C LEU A 455 26.48 18.79 25.62
N ARG A 456 25.97 17.62 25.24
CA ARG A 456 24.61 17.44 24.72
C ARG A 456 23.58 17.97 25.69
N SER A 457 23.64 17.49 26.94
CA SER A 457 22.73 17.93 28.02
C SER A 457 22.77 19.45 28.22
N HIS A 458 23.97 20.05 28.15
CA HIS A 458 24.14 21.49 28.27
C HIS A 458 23.52 22.25 27.09
N ILE A 459 23.80 21.82 25.86
CA ILE A 459 23.27 22.47 24.64
C ILE A 459 21.75 22.32 24.57
N ASP A 460 21.20 21.14 24.85
CA ASP A 460 19.75 20.89 24.83
C ASP A 460 19.03 21.79 25.84
N SER A 461 19.61 22.01 27.03
CA SER A 461 19.04 22.90 28.03
C SER A 461 18.98 24.38 27.59
N LEU A 462 19.84 24.79 26.64
CA LEU A 462 19.94 26.16 26.16
C LEU A 462 19.22 26.38 24.81
N MET A 463 19.14 25.34 23.99
CA MET A 463 18.80 25.45 22.56
C MET A 463 17.88 24.33 22.05
N GLY A 464 17.34 23.45 22.91
CA GLY A 464 16.54 22.29 22.49
C GLY A 464 15.27 22.61 21.69
N ASP A 465 14.73 23.83 21.81
CA ASP A 465 13.60 24.29 20.98
C ASP A 465 14.02 24.68 19.56
N ARG A 466 15.32 24.87 19.32
CA ARG A 466 15.91 25.39 18.07
C ARG A 466 16.71 24.35 17.30
N ILE A 467 17.32 23.41 18.03
CA ILE A 467 18.18 22.38 17.46
C ILE A 467 17.83 21.00 17.99
N THR A 468 18.14 19.98 17.20
CA THR A 468 18.15 18.57 17.62
C THR A 468 19.59 18.11 17.75
N SER A 469 19.93 17.47 18.86
CA SER A 469 21.23 16.84 19.08
C SER A 469 21.07 15.31 19.09
N LEU A 470 21.98 14.59 18.44
CA LEU A 470 21.95 13.13 18.38
C LEU A 470 23.33 12.52 18.18
N PHE A 471 23.52 11.29 18.66
CA PHE A 471 24.74 10.53 18.40
C PHE A 471 24.60 9.68 17.13
N SER A 472 25.60 9.76 16.25
CA SER A 472 25.76 8.82 15.14
C SER A 472 26.65 7.62 15.51
N ASN A 473 27.47 7.78 16.55
CA ASN A 473 28.20 6.73 17.27
C ASN A 473 28.82 7.33 18.55
N ASP A 474 29.60 6.52 19.27
CA ASP A 474 30.29 6.89 20.51
C ASP A 474 31.20 8.12 20.42
N LYS A 475 31.69 8.49 19.23
CA LYS A 475 32.62 9.60 19.01
C LYS A 475 31.98 10.86 18.41
N TYR A 476 30.77 10.75 17.87
CA TYR A 476 30.17 11.75 16.98
C TYR A 476 28.83 12.26 17.53
N LEU A 477 28.83 13.50 18.03
CA LEU A 477 27.62 14.23 18.42
C LEU A 477 27.25 15.21 17.31
N GLU A 478 26.09 15.02 16.71
CA GLU A 478 25.57 15.85 15.62
C GLU A 478 24.59 16.90 16.16
N PHE A 479 24.62 18.08 15.56
CA PHE A 479 23.65 19.15 15.77
C PHE A 479 22.94 19.47 14.46
N LEU A 480 21.62 19.49 14.51
CA LEU A 480 20.72 19.62 13.37
C LEU A 480 19.65 20.68 13.68
N PRO A 481 18.97 21.24 12.68
CA PRO A 481 17.76 22.04 12.92
C PRO A 481 16.73 21.25 13.75
N ALA A 482 15.97 21.92 14.63
CA ALA A 482 14.97 21.23 15.48
C ALA A 482 13.98 20.38 14.67
N ASP A 483 13.61 20.82 13.47
CA ASP A 483 12.68 20.11 12.59
C ASP A 483 13.31 18.95 11.79
N ALA A 484 14.63 18.80 11.86
CA ALA A 484 15.33 17.67 11.25
C ALA A 484 15.29 16.44 12.17
N GLY A 485 15.43 15.27 11.55
CA GLY A 485 15.41 13.96 12.20
C GLY A 485 14.92 12.90 11.21
N LYS A 486 15.50 11.69 11.25
CA LYS A 486 15.13 10.60 10.32
C LYS A 486 13.64 10.27 10.38
N GLY A 487 13.05 10.23 11.58
CA GLY A 487 11.62 9.99 11.76
C GLY A 487 10.73 11.11 11.20
N LYS A 488 11.09 12.37 11.43
CA LYS A 488 10.35 13.53 10.86
C LYS A 488 10.41 13.55 9.34
N ALA A 489 11.59 13.27 8.76
CA ALA A 489 11.77 13.21 7.32
C ALA A 489 11.02 12.02 6.69
N LEU A 490 10.99 10.86 7.35
CA LEU A 490 10.16 9.72 6.96
C LEU A 490 8.68 10.11 6.89
N VAL A 491 8.16 10.75 7.94
CA VAL A 491 6.76 11.20 8.00
C VAL A 491 6.45 12.19 6.87
N TYR A 492 7.33 13.17 6.65
CA TYR A 492 7.19 14.13 5.55
C TYR A 492 7.10 13.43 4.19
N LEU A 493 8.04 12.53 3.90
CA LEU A 493 8.10 11.88 2.59
C LEU A 493 6.96 10.86 2.40
N ARG A 494 6.54 10.16 3.46
CA ARG A 494 5.34 9.32 3.47
C ARG A 494 4.10 10.13 3.05
N ASP A 495 3.90 11.29 3.68
CA ASP A 495 2.73 12.14 3.43
C ASP A 495 2.77 12.74 2.02
N TYR A 496 3.97 13.15 1.56
CA TYR A 496 4.21 13.59 0.18
C TYR A 496 3.88 12.51 -0.85
N LEU A 497 4.18 11.23 -0.54
CA LEU A 497 3.86 10.09 -1.40
C LEU A 497 2.43 9.56 -1.22
N HIS A 498 1.65 10.16 -0.32
CA HIS A 498 0.29 9.73 0.03
C HIS A 498 0.22 8.27 0.50
N LEU A 499 1.24 7.80 1.22
CA LEU A 499 1.28 6.44 1.78
C LEU A 499 0.66 6.40 3.18
N PRO A 500 -0.12 5.38 3.53
CA PRO A 500 -0.54 5.18 4.91
C PRO A 500 0.66 4.76 5.77
N ALA A 501 0.61 5.06 7.08
CA ALA A 501 1.68 4.69 8.01
C ALA A 501 1.94 3.18 8.04
N SER A 502 0.91 2.34 7.89
CA SER A 502 1.04 0.88 7.81
C SER A 502 1.86 0.39 6.61
N HIS A 503 2.11 1.24 5.61
CA HIS A 503 2.88 0.91 4.40
C HIS A 503 4.33 1.41 4.46
N THR A 504 4.79 1.92 5.60
CA THR A 504 6.18 2.34 5.77
C THR A 504 6.95 1.32 6.61
N TYR A 505 8.11 0.96 6.11
CA TYR A 505 9.12 0.17 6.80
C TYR A 505 10.35 1.05 7.03
N ALA A 506 10.98 0.97 8.20
CA ALA A 506 12.24 1.67 8.44
C ALA A 506 13.25 0.73 9.08
N ALA A 507 14.43 0.62 8.47
CA ALA A 507 15.51 -0.26 8.92
C ALA A 507 16.73 0.55 9.36
N GLY A 508 17.28 0.20 10.52
CA GLY A 508 18.47 0.83 11.07
C GLY A 508 19.11 0.01 12.19
N ASP A 509 20.21 0.51 12.74
CA ASP A 509 21.03 -0.20 13.72
C ASP A 509 21.45 0.64 14.94
N GLN A 510 21.50 1.98 14.81
CA GLN A 510 22.00 2.91 15.83
C GLN A 510 20.93 3.84 16.42
N GLU A 511 21.29 4.62 17.44
CA GLU A 511 20.41 5.57 18.13
C GLU A 511 19.73 6.58 17.19
N ASN A 512 20.45 7.09 16.18
CA ASN A 512 19.91 8.03 15.20
C ASN A 512 18.78 7.44 14.35
N ASP A 513 18.65 6.11 14.30
CA ASP A 513 17.60 5.39 13.58
C ASP A 513 16.34 5.18 14.40
N LEU A 514 16.45 5.25 15.74
CA LEU A 514 15.36 4.96 16.66
C LEU A 514 14.08 5.73 16.30
N THR A 515 14.22 7.03 16.01
CA THR A 515 13.08 7.89 15.65
C THR A 515 12.38 7.49 14.35
N MET A 516 13.09 6.94 13.35
CA MET A 516 12.43 6.46 12.12
C MET A 516 11.83 5.07 12.29
N ILE A 517 12.44 4.22 13.11
CA ILE A 517 11.94 2.89 13.46
C ILE A 517 10.61 3.02 14.23
N GLU A 518 10.53 3.95 15.18
CA GLU A 518 9.30 4.24 15.92
C GLU A 518 8.23 4.91 15.05
N ALA A 519 8.62 5.77 14.11
CA ALA A 519 7.69 6.49 13.25
C ALA A 519 7.11 5.65 12.10
N ALA A 520 7.79 4.58 11.69
CA ALA A 520 7.33 3.69 10.64
C ALA A 520 6.19 2.77 11.11
N GLY A 521 5.32 2.35 10.19
CA GLY A 521 4.35 1.29 10.50
C GLY A 521 5.02 -0.01 10.91
N TRP A 522 6.19 -0.29 10.33
CA TRP A 522 7.01 -1.46 10.60
C TRP A 522 8.47 -1.06 10.81
N GLY A 523 8.83 -0.79 12.07
CA GLY A 523 10.22 -0.63 12.47
C GLY A 523 10.99 -1.95 12.37
N VAL A 524 12.19 -1.90 11.79
CA VAL A 524 13.09 -3.03 11.54
C VAL A 524 14.43 -2.74 12.19
N ALA A 525 14.92 -3.66 13.02
CA ALA A 525 16.28 -3.65 13.52
C ALA A 525 17.08 -4.75 12.83
N VAL A 526 18.24 -4.41 12.25
CA VAL A 526 19.16 -5.44 11.76
C VAL A 526 19.82 -6.19 12.92
N ALA A 527 20.30 -7.44 12.71
CA ALA A 527 20.78 -8.25 13.83
C ALA A 527 21.94 -7.62 14.62
N ASN A 528 22.78 -6.81 13.97
CA ASN A 528 23.87 -6.05 14.60
C ASN A 528 23.42 -4.75 15.30
N ALA A 529 22.12 -4.42 15.28
CA ALA A 529 21.58 -3.24 15.93
C ALA A 529 21.77 -3.26 17.46
N ILE A 530 21.81 -2.06 18.06
CA ILE A 530 21.84 -1.88 19.50
C ILE A 530 20.51 -2.29 20.15
N GLU A 531 20.54 -2.66 21.42
CA GLU A 531 19.34 -3.14 22.14
C GLU A 531 18.17 -2.16 22.16
N PRO A 532 18.35 -0.84 22.35
CA PRO A 532 17.24 0.11 22.26
C PRO A 532 16.51 0.08 20.91
N VAL A 533 17.26 -0.08 19.81
CA VAL A 533 16.72 -0.16 18.45
C VAL A 533 15.94 -1.48 18.26
N LYS A 534 16.50 -2.60 18.70
CA LYS A 534 15.83 -3.91 18.69
C LYS A 534 14.54 -3.90 19.52
N ALA A 535 14.55 -3.24 20.68
CA ALA A 535 13.40 -3.15 21.56
C ALA A 535 12.25 -2.30 20.98
N ALA A 536 12.57 -1.29 20.16
CA ALA A 536 11.58 -0.46 19.48
C ALA A 536 11.06 -1.08 18.16
N ALA A 537 11.83 -1.97 17.54
CA ALA A 537 11.48 -2.59 16.28
C ALA A 537 10.39 -3.66 16.42
N ARG A 538 9.55 -3.79 15.38
CA ARG A 538 8.58 -4.88 15.24
C ARG A 538 9.19 -6.13 14.61
N ILE A 539 10.23 -5.93 13.80
CA ILE A 539 10.96 -6.98 13.12
C ILE A 539 12.42 -6.85 13.53
N VAL A 540 13.03 -7.95 13.95
CA VAL A 540 14.47 -8.06 14.15
C VAL A 540 14.96 -9.11 13.17
N THR A 541 15.86 -8.75 12.26
CA THR A 541 16.39 -9.70 11.27
C THR A 541 17.26 -10.75 11.95
N GLU A 542 17.33 -11.95 11.37
CA GLU A 542 18.21 -13.00 11.88
C GLU A 542 19.67 -12.71 11.52
N LYS A 543 19.91 -12.15 10.33
CA LYS A 543 21.25 -11.80 9.82
C LYS A 543 21.60 -10.33 10.05
N ASP A 544 22.89 -10.07 10.16
CA ASP A 544 23.46 -8.72 10.22
C ASP A 544 23.66 -8.12 8.81
N CYS A 545 24.17 -6.89 8.73
CA CYS A 545 24.47 -6.23 7.47
C CYS A 545 25.46 -6.98 6.57
N ASP A 546 26.44 -7.69 7.13
CA ASP A 546 27.45 -8.45 6.37
C ASP A 546 26.90 -9.73 5.73
N HIS A 547 25.78 -10.22 6.26
CA HIS A 547 25.06 -11.40 5.81
C HIS A 547 23.70 -11.08 5.16
N ASP A 548 23.54 -9.84 4.65
CA ASP A 548 22.34 -9.38 3.94
C ASP A 548 21.06 -9.36 4.82
N GLY A 549 21.15 -8.92 6.08
CA GLY A 549 20.01 -8.86 7.00
C GLY A 549 18.76 -8.17 6.44
N LEU A 550 18.94 -7.04 5.75
CA LEU A 550 17.81 -6.33 5.13
C LEU A 550 17.13 -7.10 3.98
N LEU A 551 17.81 -8.09 3.38
CA LEU A 551 17.25 -8.90 2.31
C LEU A 551 16.09 -9.76 2.82
N GLU A 552 16.12 -10.21 4.09
CA GLU A 552 15.02 -10.96 4.70
C GLU A 552 13.71 -10.17 4.66
N VAL A 553 13.80 -8.85 4.88
CA VAL A 553 12.65 -7.95 4.86
C VAL A 553 12.21 -7.72 3.42
N LEU A 554 13.14 -7.51 2.49
CA LEU A 554 12.82 -7.37 1.08
C LEU A 554 12.14 -8.63 0.53
N GLU A 555 12.65 -9.82 0.85
CA GLU A 555 12.07 -11.12 0.48
C GLU A 555 10.70 -11.34 1.12
N MET A 556 10.50 -10.93 2.37
CA MET A 556 9.17 -10.96 3.00
C MET A 556 8.18 -10.03 2.28
N LEU A 557 8.65 -8.89 1.77
CA LEU A 557 7.81 -7.92 1.07
C LEU A 557 7.54 -8.30 -0.39
N THR A 558 8.50 -8.97 -1.04
CA THR A 558 8.38 -9.39 -2.44
C THR A 558 7.79 -10.78 -2.60
N GLY A 559 7.99 -11.68 -1.62
CA GLY A 559 7.55 -13.08 -1.62
C GLY A 559 6.11 -13.30 -1.12
N LYS A 560 5.32 -12.23 -0.95
CA LYS A 560 3.86 -12.31 -0.82
C LYS A 560 3.21 -12.48 -2.21
N ASP A 561 3.69 -13.46 -2.96
CA ASP A 561 3.14 -13.87 -4.27
C ASP A 561 1.82 -14.64 -4.12
#